data_AF-A0A9E0J3F6-F1
#
_entry.id   AF-A0A9E0J3F6-F1
#
_cell.length_a   1.000
_cell.length_b   1.000
_cell.length_c   1.000
_cell.angle_alpha   90.00
_cell.angle_beta   90.00
_cell.angle_gamma   90.00
#
_symmetry.space_group_name_H-M   'P 1'
#
loop_
_entity.id
_entity.type
_entity.pdbx_description
1 polymer ?
#
loop_
_entity_poly.entity_id
_entity_poly.type
_entity_poly.pdbx_seq_one_letter_code
_entity_poly.pdbx_strand_id
1 'polypeptide(L)'
;MRRSMLILALCAVAFPVLAQDRSPALRQSLVDLAYVLGESHALRQACAGAEDQYWRTRMMNLVSNEKPDAALDGRLKESFNTGFASRQTEFHACTPASRRAELAAANHGLDISKRLAKVMIKTEREPLPTIFEMNATGEQAPR
;
A
#
# COMPACT_ATOMS: atom_id res chain seq x y z
N MET A 1 21.40 11.41 58.02
CA MET A 1 21.16 11.90 56.65
C MET A 1 21.18 10.72 55.70
N ARG A 2 20.04 10.28 55.16
CA ARG A 2 19.98 9.23 54.14
C ARG A 2 19.01 9.71 53.06
N ARG A 3 19.56 10.05 51.90
CA ARG A 3 18.85 10.69 50.78
C ARG A 3 18.01 9.63 50.07
N SER A 4 16.69 9.74 50.18
CA SER A 4 15.75 8.93 49.39
C SER A 4 15.81 9.39 47.93
N MET A 5 16.29 8.53 47.03
CA MET A 5 16.14 8.73 45.58
C MET A 5 14.75 8.28 45.16
N LEU A 6 13.92 9.22 44.70
CA LEU A 6 12.68 8.93 43.98
C LEU A 6 13.03 8.60 42.52
N ILE A 7 12.83 7.35 42.12
CA ILE A 7 12.87 6.93 40.72
C ILE A 7 11.51 7.28 40.10
N LEU A 8 11.50 8.26 39.21
CA LEU A 8 10.32 8.63 38.42
C LEU A 8 10.13 7.57 37.33
N ALA A 9 9.19 6.65 37.54
CA ALA A 9 8.80 5.65 36.54
C ALA A 9 8.07 6.34 35.37
N LEU A 10 8.76 6.50 34.24
CA LEU A 10 8.17 6.98 32.99
C LEU A 10 7.36 5.83 32.37
N CYS A 11 6.06 5.80 32.60
CA CYS A 11 5.15 4.88 31.91
C CYS A 11 5.11 5.24 30.42
N ALA A 12 5.82 4.49 29.59
CA ALA A 12 5.65 4.52 28.14
C ALA A 12 4.28 3.92 27.81
N VAL A 13 3.29 4.78 27.58
CA VAL A 13 1.98 4.36 27.10
C VAL A 13 2.14 3.92 25.64
N ALA A 14 2.23 2.62 25.40
CA ALA A 14 2.25 2.05 24.06
C ALA A 14 0.82 2.13 23.49
N PHE A 15 0.55 3.17 22.69
CA PHE A 15 -0.68 3.21 21.90
C PHE A 15 -0.56 2.18 20.76
N PRO A 16 -1.56 1.30 20.55
CA PRO A 16 -1.56 0.42 19.40
C PRO A 16 -1.66 1.30 18.14
N VAL A 17 -0.68 1.17 17.24
CA VAL A 17 -0.81 1.69 15.88
C VAL A 17 -1.86 0.83 15.19
N LEU A 18 -3.05 1.39 15.02
CA LEU A 18 -4.10 0.74 14.23
C LEU A 18 -3.66 0.78 12.75
N ALA A 19 -3.62 -0.39 12.12
CA ALA A 19 -3.48 -0.49 10.67
C ALA A 19 -4.60 0.33 10.00
N GLN A 20 -4.34 0.92 8.83
CA GLN A 20 -5.39 1.63 8.10
C GLN A 20 -6.51 0.65 7.77
N ASP A 21 -7.68 0.85 8.37
CA ASP A 21 -8.84 0.00 8.07
C ASP A 21 -9.37 0.38 6.68
N ARG A 22 -9.09 -0.48 5.70
CA ARG A 22 -9.47 -0.31 4.31
C ARG A 22 -10.61 -1.27 4.00
N SER A 23 -11.63 -0.77 3.30
CA SER A 23 -12.71 -1.63 2.80
C SER A 23 -12.15 -2.79 1.96
N PRO A 24 -12.84 -3.94 1.89
CA PRO A 24 -12.37 -5.08 1.09
C PRO A 24 -12.03 -4.72 -0.37
N ALA A 25 -12.81 -3.84 -0.99
CA ALA A 25 -12.57 -3.36 -2.36
C ALA A 25 -11.28 -2.53 -2.51
N LEU A 26 -10.95 -1.70 -1.51
CA LEU A 26 -9.68 -0.97 -1.48
C LEU A 26 -8.51 -1.93 -1.27
N ARG A 27 -8.63 -2.87 -0.33
CA ARG A 27 -7.61 -3.92 -0.10
C ARG A 27 -7.36 -4.71 -1.38
N GLN A 28 -8.40 -5.00 -2.16
CA GLN A 28 -8.24 -5.64 -3.47
C GLN A 28 -7.52 -4.74 -4.47
N SER A 29 -7.89 -3.46 -4.57
CA SER A 29 -7.20 -2.52 -5.47
C SER A 29 -5.71 -2.36 -5.14
N LEU A 30 -5.33 -2.43 -3.86
CA LEU A 30 -3.91 -2.45 -3.45
C LEU A 30 -3.20 -3.72 -3.90
N VAL A 31 -3.86 -4.89 -3.81
CA VAL A 31 -3.34 -6.17 -4.29
C VAL A 31 -3.18 -6.18 -5.81
N ASP A 32 -4.14 -5.61 -6.54
CA ASP A 32 -4.06 -5.47 -8.00
C ASP A 32 -2.91 -4.54 -8.39
N LEU A 33 -2.71 -3.44 -7.65
CA LEU A 33 -1.58 -2.54 -7.89
C LEU A 33 -0.25 -3.25 -7.64
N ALA A 34 -0.13 -4.04 -6.58
CA ALA A 34 1.07 -4.81 -6.29
C ALA A 34 1.41 -5.80 -7.41
N TYR A 35 0.41 -6.47 -7.99
CA TYR A 35 0.59 -7.34 -9.17
C TYR A 35 1.23 -6.57 -10.33
N VAL A 36 0.66 -5.43 -10.70
CA VAL A 36 1.13 -4.60 -11.82
C VAL A 36 2.54 -4.03 -11.57
N LEU A 37 2.87 -3.71 -10.32
CA LEU A 37 4.24 -3.33 -9.95
C LEU A 37 5.23 -4.50 -10.16
N GLY A 38 4.80 -5.73 -9.88
CA GLY A 38 5.56 -6.94 -10.18
C GLY A 38 5.80 -7.14 -11.68
N GLU A 39 4.73 -7.01 -12.48
CA GLU A 39 4.83 -7.08 -13.95
C GLU A 39 5.80 -6.03 -14.48
N SER A 40 5.66 -4.79 -14.01
CA SER A 40 6.51 -3.66 -14.42
C SER A 40 7.98 -3.89 -14.04
N HIS A 41 8.23 -4.50 -12.89
CA HIS A 41 9.58 -4.85 -12.44
C HIS A 41 10.25 -5.87 -13.36
N ALA A 42 9.56 -6.95 -13.71
CA ALA A 42 10.07 -7.97 -14.63
C ALA A 42 10.37 -7.40 -16.03
N LEU A 43 9.42 -6.64 -16.57
CA LEU A 43 9.55 -6.03 -17.90
C LEU A 43 10.71 -5.03 -17.96
N ARG A 44 10.88 -4.23 -16.91
CA ARG A 44 11.98 -3.28 -16.80
C ARG A 44 13.33 -3.99 -16.63
N GLN A 45 13.41 -5.02 -15.78
CA GLN A 45 14.65 -5.80 -15.61
C GLN A 45 15.11 -6.43 -16.93
N ALA A 46 14.18 -6.88 -17.78
CA ALA A 46 14.51 -7.41 -19.11
C ALA A 46 15.26 -6.39 -20.00
N CYS A 47 15.10 -5.08 -19.74
CA CYS A 47 15.74 -3.99 -20.48
C CYS A 47 16.88 -3.27 -19.73
N ALA A 48 16.76 -3.11 -18.41
CA ALA A 48 17.68 -2.34 -17.58
C ALA A 48 18.68 -3.23 -16.81
N GLY A 49 18.49 -4.55 -16.81
CA GLY A 49 19.30 -5.51 -16.06
C GLY A 49 18.68 -5.92 -14.72
N ALA A 50 19.17 -7.05 -14.19
CA ALA A 50 18.60 -7.69 -13.02
C ALA A 50 18.70 -6.86 -11.72
N GLU A 51 19.68 -5.96 -11.65
CA GLU A 51 19.93 -5.10 -10.49
C GLU A 51 18.98 -3.88 -10.42
N ASP A 52 18.11 -3.65 -11.41
CA ASP A 52 17.19 -2.51 -11.38
C ASP A 52 16.16 -2.64 -10.25
N GLN A 53 16.19 -1.70 -9.29
CA GLN A 53 15.30 -1.70 -8.12
C GLN A 53 14.11 -0.73 -8.25
N TYR A 54 13.89 -0.11 -9.41
CA TYR A 54 12.99 1.05 -9.55
C TYR A 54 11.55 0.73 -9.11
N TRP A 55 11.01 -0.39 -9.56
CA TRP A 55 9.64 -0.83 -9.23
C TRP A 55 9.57 -1.53 -7.87
N ARG A 56 10.63 -2.23 -7.46
CA ARG A 56 10.71 -2.85 -6.14
C ARG A 56 10.69 -1.80 -5.02
N THR A 57 11.40 -0.69 -5.17
CA THR A 57 11.33 0.44 -4.24
C THR A 57 9.93 1.03 -4.14
N ARG A 58 9.18 1.10 -5.25
CA ARG A 58 7.78 1.57 -5.24
C ARG A 58 6.85 0.60 -4.51
N MET A 59 7.05 -0.70 -4.68
CA MET A 59 6.34 -1.72 -3.90
C MET A 59 6.65 -1.59 -2.40
N MET A 60 7.91 -1.35 -2.02
CA MET A 60 8.26 -1.09 -0.61
C MET A 60 7.58 0.18 -0.08
N ASN A 61 7.54 1.26 -0.87
CA ASN A 61 6.85 2.49 -0.51
C ASN A 61 5.33 2.27 -0.36
N LEU A 62 4.72 1.46 -1.22
CA LEU A 62 3.30 1.10 -1.11
C LEU A 62 3.00 0.47 0.26
N VAL A 63 3.78 -0.55 0.64
CA VAL A 63 3.64 -1.24 1.94
C VAL A 63 3.90 -0.28 3.10
N SER A 64 4.95 0.54 3.02
CA SER A 64 5.28 1.51 4.06
C SER A 64 4.19 2.56 4.28
N ASN A 65 3.53 3.00 3.21
CA ASN A 65 2.51 4.04 3.28
C ASN A 65 1.16 3.50 3.75
N GLU A 66 0.76 2.34 3.23
CA GLU A 66 -0.54 1.73 3.57
C GLU A 66 -0.53 1.07 4.96
N LYS A 67 0.65 0.75 5.50
CA LYS A 67 0.82 0.08 6.80
C LYS A 67 -0.16 -1.10 6.98
N PRO A 68 -0.14 -2.07 6.05
CA PRO A 68 -1.09 -3.17 6.05
C PRO A 68 -0.95 -4.04 7.32
N ASP A 69 -2.05 -4.68 7.72
CA ASP A 69 -1.96 -5.82 8.64
C ASP A 69 -1.17 -6.99 8.02
N ALA A 70 -0.76 -7.96 8.83
CA ALA A 70 0.08 -9.07 8.37
C ALA A 70 -0.56 -9.87 7.23
N ALA A 71 -1.89 -10.00 7.22
CA ALA A 71 -2.61 -10.73 6.18
C ALA A 71 -2.59 -9.99 4.84
N LEU A 72 -2.79 -8.67 4.84
CA LEU A 72 -2.69 -7.86 3.63
C LEU A 72 -1.24 -7.74 3.17
N ASP A 73 -0.27 -7.55 4.06
CA ASP A 73 1.15 -7.50 3.72
C ASP A 73 1.60 -8.75 2.95
N GLY A 74 1.23 -9.94 3.45
CA GLY A 74 1.49 -11.20 2.77
C GLY A 74 0.87 -11.26 1.37
N ARG A 75 -0.40 -10.86 1.25
CA ARG A 75 -1.09 -10.79 -0.05
C ARG A 75 -0.45 -9.82 -1.04
N LEU A 76 -0.01 -8.66 -0.59
CA LEU A 76 0.65 -7.68 -1.46
C LEU A 76 1.97 -8.25 -2.01
N LYS A 77 2.78 -8.86 -1.13
CA LYS A 77 4.05 -9.50 -1.52
C LYS A 77 3.82 -10.65 -2.50
N GLU A 78 2.85 -11.52 -2.21
CA GLU A 78 2.50 -12.65 -3.08
C GLU A 78 2.04 -12.16 -4.46
N SER A 79 1.18 -11.14 -4.50
CA SER A 79 0.66 -10.55 -5.73
C SER A 79 1.78 -9.96 -6.59
N PHE A 80 2.70 -9.21 -5.96
CA PHE A 80 3.89 -8.68 -6.64
C PHE A 80 4.74 -9.81 -7.24
N ASN A 81 5.02 -10.86 -6.46
CA ASN A 81 5.81 -12.00 -6.94
C ASN A 81 5.11 -12.73 -8.09
N THR A 82 3.79 -12.87 -8.04
CA THR A 82 2.98 -13.47 -9.10
C THR A 82 3.08 -12.65 -10.40
N GLY A 83 2.89 -11.33 -10.32
CA GLY A 83 2.99 -10.45 -11.49
C GLY A 83 4.40 -10.44 -12.09
N PHE A 84 5.42 -10.47 -11.23
CA PHE A 84 6.82 -10.59 -11.65
C PHE A 84 7.07 -11.89 -12.42
N ALA A 85 6.69 -13.03 -11.84
CA ALA A 85 6.88 -14.36 -12.45
C ALA A 85 6.13 -14.48 -13.79
N SER A 86 4.92 -13.91 -13.87
CA SER A 86 4.10 -13.90 -15.08
C SER A 86 4.84 -13.28 -16.27
N ARG A 87 5.38 -12.06 -16.10
CA ARG A 87 6.12 -11.39 -17.19
C ARG A 87 7.53 -11.92 -17.40
N GLN A 88 8.18 -12.43 -16.35
CA GLN A 88 9.49 -13.07 -16.50
C GLN A 88 9.40 -14.37 -17.34
N THR A 89 8.29 -15.10 -17.24
CA THR A 89 8.01 -16.28 -18.06
C THR A 89 7.75 -15.90 -19.52
N GLU A 90 7.11 -14.75 -19.76
CA GLU A 90 6.77 -14.27 -21.11
C GLU A 90 7.94 -13.58 -21.83
N PHE A 91 8.76 -12.82 -21.10
CA PHE A 91 9.82 -11.98 -21.67
C PHE A 91 11.17 -12.17 -20.95
N HIS A 92 12.08 -12.89 -21.60
CA HIS A 92 13.44 -13.12 -21.07
C HIS A 92 14.48 -12.07 -21.51
N ALA A 93 14.12 -11.19 -22.45
CA ALA A 93 15.01 -10.18 -23.01
C ALA A 93 14.23 -8.92 -23.43
N CYS A 94 14.94 -7.80 -23.54
CA CYS A 94 14.38 -6.55 -24.03
C CYS A 94 14.00 -6.65 -25.52
N THR A 95 12.70 -6.63 -25.81
CA THR A 95 12.17 -6.67 -27.18
C THR A 95 11.18 -5.53 -27.42
N PRO A 96 10.81 -5.24 -28.67
CA PRO A 96 9.70 -4.32 -28.95
C PRO A 96 8.36 -4.79 -28.33
N ALA A 97 8.16 -6.09 -28.14
CA ALA A 97 6.99 -6.63 -27.46
C ALA A 97 7.03 -6.36 -25.95
N SER A 98 8.17 -6.58 -25.29
CA SER A 98 8.30 -6.31 -23.85
C SER A 98 8.13 -4.83 -23.52
N ARG A 99 8.64 -3.92 -24.36
CA ARG A 99 8.41 -2.46 -24.20
C ARG A 99 6.93 -2.06 -24.33
N ARG A 100 6.19 -2.71 -25.23
CA ARG A 100 4.74 -2.49 -25.34
C ARG A 100 4.00 -3.03 -24.12
N ALA A 101 4.40 -4.20 -23.62
CA ALA A 101 3.86 -4.74 -22.37
C ALA A 101 4.16 -3.83 -21.18
N GLU A 102 5.35 -3.22 -21.11
CA GLU A 102 5.72 -2.27 -20.05
C GLU A 102 4.81 -1.04 -20.06
N LEU A 103 4.54 -0.48 -21.23
CA LEU A 103 3.59 0.62 -21.38
C LEU A 103 2.16 0.21 -20.98
N ALA A 104 1.73 -1.00 -21.34
CA ALA A 104 0.41 -1.52 -20.96
C ALA A 104 0.29 -1.69 -19.44
N ALA A 105 1.32 -2.25 -18.79
CA ALA A 105 1.38 -2.38 -17.33
C ALA A 105 1.35 -1.00 -16.66
N ALA A 106 2.11 -0.02 -17.15
CA ALA A 106 2.10 1.34 -16.62
C ALA A 106 0.72 2.00 -16.71
N ASN A 107 0.03 1.86 -17.84
CA ASN A 107 -1.33 2.37 -18.01
C ASN A 107 -2.32 1.70 -17.06
N HIS A 108 -2.23 0.36 -16.90
CA HIS A 108 -3.07 -0.36 -15.95
C HIS A 108 -2.83 0.09 -14.49
N GLY A 109 -1.57 0.27 -14.11
CA GLY A 109 -1.18 0.76 -12.78
C GLY A 109 -1.70 2.18 -12.51
N LEU A 110 -1.68 3.05 -13.53
CA LEU A 110 -2.26 4.38 -13.45
C LEU A 110 -3.78 4.33 -13.20
N ASP A 111 -4.50 3.45 -13.88
CA ASP A 111 -5.95 3.31 -13.71
C ASP A 111 -6.31 2.82 -12.31
N ILE A 112 -5.57 1.86 -11.76
CA ILE A 112 -5.73 1.42 -10.37
C ILE A 112 -5.43 2.57 -9.40
N SER A 113 -4.32 3.28 -9.62
CA SER A 113 -3.90 4.41 -8.77
C SER A 113 -4.95 5.54 -8.74
N LYS A 114 -5.57 5.84 -9.89
CA LYS A 114 -6.69 6.81 -9.98
C LYS A 114 -7.89 6.36 -9.16
N ARG A 115 -8.23 5.06 -9.15
CA ARG A 115 -9.33 4.54 -8.32
C ARG A 115 -9.04 4.70 -6.83
N LEU A 116 -7.81 4.39 -6.40
CA LEU A 116 -7.37 4.57 -5.01
C LEU A 116 -7.42 6.05 -4.59
N ALA A 117 -6.92 6.95 -5.44
CA ALA A 117 -6.91 8.40 -5.15
C ALA A 117 -8.31 9.01 -5.04
N LYS A 118 -9.28 8.55 -5.85
CA LYS A 118 -10.68 9.02 -5.77
C LYS A 118 -11.29 8.80 -4.38
N VAL A 119 -10.90 7.73 -3.69
CA VAL A 119 -11.43 7.44 -2.35
C VAL A 119 -10.87 8.43 -1.32
N MET A 120 -9.58 8.76 -1.39
CA MET A 120 -8.98 9.76 -0.50
C MET A 120 -9.69 11.12 -0.61
N ILE A 121 -9.98 11.55 -1.85
CA ILE A 121 -10.68 12.80 -2.12
C ILE A 121 -12.11 12.79 -1.56
N LYS A 122 -12.80 11.64 -1.59
CA LYS A 122 -14.15 11.52 -1.02
C LYS A 122 -14.10 11.71 0.49
N THR A 123 -13.18 11.05 1.18
CA THR A 123 -13.03 11.14 2.64
C THR A 123 -12.82 12.57 3.13
N GLU A 124 -12.06 13.38 2.39
CA GLU A 124 -11.81 14.78 2.76
C GLU A 124 -13.00 15.72 2.49
N ARG A 125 -13.87 15.37 1.54
CA ARG A 125 -15.01 16.20 1.12
C ARG A 125 -16.34 15.85 1.79
N GLU A 126 -16.43 14.74 2.52
CA GLU A 126 -17.65 14.37 3.23
C GLU A 126 -17.83 15.31 4.43
N PRO A 127 -18.94 16.07 4.52
CA PRO A 127 -19.14 17.00 5.63
C PRO A 127 -19.18 16.22 6.95
N LEU A 128 -18.64 16.82 8.02
CA LEU A 128 -18.73 16.25 9.37
C LEU A 128 -20.18 15.82 9.66
N PRO A 129 -20.38 14.60 10.21
CA PRO A 129 -21.72 14.15 10.56
C PRO A 129 -22.38 15.15 11.49
N THR A 130 -23.68 15.35 11.32
CA THR A 130 -24.41 16.27 12.18
C THR A 130 -24.47 15.71 13.60
N ILE A 131 -24.63 16.57 14.62
CA ILE A 131 -24.77 16.15 16.03
C ILE A 131 -25.88 15.10 16.19
N PHE A 132 -26.93 15.19 15.36
CA PHE A 132 -28.02 14.23 15.33
C PHE A 132 -27.57 12.83 14.88
N GLU A 133 -26.75 12.74 13.82
CA GLU A 133 -26.22 11.47 13.30
C GLU A 133 -25.18 10.86 14.25
N MET A 134 -24.37 11.67 14.91
CA MET A 134 -23.41 11.23 15.94
C MET A 134 -24.13 10.64 17.15
N ASN A 135 -25.23 11.26 17.60
CA ASN A 135 -26.04 10.75 18.71
C ASN A 135 -26.83 9.49 18.33
N ALA A 136 -27.21 9.34 17.06
CA ALA A 136 -27.97 8.18 16.57
C ALA A 136 -27.10 6.91 16.40
N THR A 137 -25.79 7.08 16.16
CA THR A 137 -24.85 5.97 15.96
C THR A 137 -24.07 5.57 17.21
N GLY A 138 -24.12 6.38 18.28
CA GLY A 138 -23.36 6.13 19.51
C GLY A 138 -21.84 6.35 19.35
N GLU A 139 -21.42 6.95 18.23
CA GLU A 139 -20.01 7.23 17.93
C GLU A 139 -19.58 8.50 18.69
N GLN A 140 -18.75 8.35 19.72
CA GLN A 140 -18.27 9.48 20.52
C GLN A 140 -17.22 10.29 19.73
N ALA A 141 -17.37 11.62 19.72
CA ALA A 141 -16.41 12.51 19.07
C ALA A 141 -14.96 12.23 19.53
N PRO A 142 -13.97 12.19 18.61
CA PRO A 142 -12.57 12.07 19.00
C PRO A 142 -12.18 13.28 19.87
N ARG A 143 -11.58 13.00 21.03
CA ARG A 143 -11.09 14.01 21.98
C ARG A 143 -9.87 14.76 21.45
#